data_AF-T1HF46-F1
#
_entry.id   AF-T1HF46-F1
#
_cell.length_a   1.000
_cell.length_b   1.000
_cell.length_c   1.000
_cell.angle_alpha   90.00
_cell.angle_beta   90.00
_cell.angle_gamma   90.00
#
_symmetry.space_group_name_H-M   'P 1'
#
loop_
_entity.id
_entity.type
_entity.pdbx_description
1 polymer ?
#
loop_
_entity_poly.entity_id
_entity_poly.type
_entity_poly.pdbx_seq_one_letter_code
_entity_poly.pdbx_strand_id
1 'polypeptide(L)'
;MLLEEAGRTVKRVSSESKRFSESKREFLRVIKLKKAARIRGIMLEFLPHKFSRHRANSTYLNWKTGELFWKIQWVFPEANSYTVTDSRVLDSHTLAMASKKYISKEENSDEVMSAKLSVYHCVEKKNLKIILKAEQVTGCKFYDTEMDNTISYNLRGKIILEHPIFYIILSENMENYEIERT
;
A
#
# COMPACT_ATOMS: atom_id res chain seq x y z
N MET A 1 -52.42 8.11 6.71
CA MET A 1 -51.25 8.57 5.92
C MET A 1 -50.11 9.15 6.77
N LEU A 2 -50.34 9.67 7.99
CA LEU A 2 -49.30 10.33 8.80
C LEU A 2 -48.23 9.40 9.44
N LEU A 3 -48.58 8.16 9.80
CA LEU A 3 -47.65 7.26 10.50
C LEU A 3 -46.47 6.80 9.64
N GLU A 4 -46.70 6.63 8.33
CA GLU A 4 -45.69 6.13 7.40
C GLU A 4 -44.63 7.20 7.09
N GLU A 5 -45.05 8.47 6.99
CA GLU A 5 -44.15 9.62 6.78
C GLU A 5 -43.27 9.90 8.00
N ALA A 6 -43.80 9.75 9.22
CA ALA A 6 -43.02 9.84 10.45
C ALA A 6 -41.93 8.73 10.52
N GLY A 7 -42.29 7.49 10.16
CA GLY A 7 -41.35 6.38 10.10
C GLY A 7 -40.24 6.56 9.06
N ARG A 8 -40.55 7.12 7.89
CA ARG A 8 -39.56 7.45 6.84
C ARG A 8 -38.62 8.57 7.29
N THR A 9 -39.12 9.57 8.00
CA THR A 9 -38.32 10.71 8.51
C THR A 9 -37.33 10.26 9.59
N VAL A 10 -37.76 9.45 10.56
CA VAL A 10 -36.87 8.90 11.60
C VAL A 10 -35.79 7.98 11.00
N LYS A 11 -36.15 7.17 10.00
CA LYS A 11 -35.17 6.36 9.25
C LYS A 11 -34.13 7.23 8.52
N ARG A 12 -34.54 8.36 7.91
CA ARG A 12 -33.60 9.32 7.29
C ARG A 12 -32.66 9.94 8.33
N VAL A 13 -33.18 10.53 9.41
CA VAL A 13 -32.38 11.18 10.46
C VAL A 13 -31.39 10.22 11.10
N SER A 14 -31.80 8.98 11.40
CA SER A 14 -30.89 7.97 11.95
C SER A 14 -29.81 7.54 10.95
N SER A 15 -30.13 7.42 9.66
CA SER A 15 -29.15 7.12 8.61
C SER A 15 -28.15 8.25 8.39
N GLU A 16 -28.60 9.51 8.45
CA GLU A 16 -27.76 10.70 8.32
C GLU A 16 -26.82 10.86 9.52
N SER A 17 -27.31 10.62 10.73
CA SER A 17 -26.50 10.60 11.95
C SER A 17 -25.41 9.54 11.91
N LYS A 18 -25.73 8.33 11.41
CA LYS A 18 -24.75 7.26 11.21
C LYS A 18 -23.67 7.65 10.18
N ARG A 19 -24.09 8.19 9.03
CA ARG A 19 -23.16 8.67 7.98
C ARG A 19 -22.24 9.77 8.49
N PHE A 20 -22.76 10.72 9.27
CA PHE A 20 -21.96 11.78 9.87
C PHE A 20 -20.92 11.22 10.86
N SER A 21 -21.32 10.28 11.71
CA SER A 21 -20.41 9.61 12.66
C SER A 21 -19.34 8.78 11.95
N GLU A 22 -19.68 8.06 10.88
CA GLU A 22 -18.72 7.34 10.03
C GLU A 22 -17.73 8.28 9.36
N SER A 23 -18.22 9.38 8.76
CA SER A 23 -17.37 10.41 8.15
C SER A 23 -16.39 11.03 9.17
N LYS A 24 -16.86 11.33 10.38
CA LYS A 24 -16.01 11.84 11.47
C LYS A 24 -14.95 10.81 11.90
N ARG A 25 -15.32 9.53 12.05
CA ARG A 25 -14.38 8.45 12.41
C ARG A 25 -13.31 8.27 11.33
N GLU A 26 -13.70 8.28 10.07
CA GLU A 26 -12.80 8.20 8.93
C GLU A 26 -11.82 9.39 8.89
N PHE A 27 -12.35 10.61 9.05
CA PHE A 27 -11.52 11.81 9.10
C PHE A 27 -10.46 11.75 10.22
N LEU A 28 -10.87 11.34 11.43
CA LEU A 28 -9.94 11.17 12.55
C LEU A 28 -8.92 10.06 12.30
N ARG A 29 -9.33 8.96 11.67
CA ARG A 29 -8.42 7.87 11.27
C ARG A 29 -7.34 8.39 10.33
N VAL A 30 -7.73 9.10 9.28
CA VAL A 30 -6.81 9.70 8.29
C VAL A 30 -5.84 10.68 8.95
N ILE A 31 -6.33 11.62 9.77
CA ILE A 31 -5.46 12.59 10.46
C ILE A 31 -4.39 11.89 11.28
N LYS A 32 -4.81 10.89 12.07
CA LYS A 32 -3.87 10.22 12.95
C LYS A 32 -2.88 9.36 12.17
N LEU A 33 -3.29 8.74 11.05
CA LEU A 33 -2.40 8.02 10.14
C LEU A 33 -1.37 8.95 9.52
N LYS A 34 -1.80 10.09 8.99
CA LYS A 34 -0.92 11.15 8.47
C LYS A 34 0.10 11.60 9.52
N LYS A 35 -0.33 11.81 10.77
CA LYS A 35 0.56 12.21 11.87
C LYS A 35 1.63 11.16 12.13
N ALA A 36 1.25 9.88 12.20
CA ALA A 36 2.20 8.81 12.49
C ALA A 36 3.17 8.51 11.34
N ALA A 37 2.72 8.65 10.10
CA ALA A 37 3.58 8.63 8.92
C ALA A 37 4.57 9.81 8.95
N ARG A 38 4.10 11.02 9.29
CA ARG A 38 4.95 12.21 9.38
C ARG A 38 6.04 12.09 10.44
N ILE A 39 5.76 11.46 11.59
CA ILE A 39 6.77 11.16 12.62
C ILE A 39 7.89 10.26 12.07
N ARG A 40 7.56 9.36 11.12
CA ARG A 40 8.53 8.51 10.41
C ARG A 40 9.19 9.21 9.22
N GLY A 41 8.90 10.50 9.01
CA GLY A 41 9.40 11.27 7.88
C GLY A 41 8.73 10.92 6.55
N ILE A 42 7.52 10.34 6.56
CA ILE A 42 6.77 9.93 5.36
C ILE A 42 5.61 10.91 5.13
N MET A 43 5.47 11.42 3.91
CA MET A 43 4.34 12.26 3.53
C MET A 43 3.20 11.39 2.99
N LEU A 44 2.31 10.96 3.89
CA LEU A 44 1.15 10.14 3.53
C LEU A 44 -0.03 11.02 3.11
N GLU A 45 -0.53 10.78 1.90
CA GLU A 45 -1.68 11.46 1.31
C GLU A 45 -2.82 10.49 1.02
N PHE A 46 -4.05 10.99 0.96
CA PHE A 46 -5.24 10.19 0.73
C PHE A 46 -6.10 10.83 -0.35
N LEU A 47 -6.67 9.99 -1.21
CA LEU A 47 -7.68 10.37 -2.18
C LEU A 47 -9.02 10.64 -1.48
N PRO A 48 -9.94 11.37 -2.14
CA PRO A 48 -11.29 11.55 -1.62
C PRO A 48 -12.01 10.20 -1.40
N HIS A 49 -12.88 10.16 -0.39
CA HIS A 49 -13.55 8.93 0.06
C HIS A 49 -14.33 8.16 -1.03
N LYS A 50 -14.78 8.86 -2.08
CA LYS A 50 -15.53 8.27 -3.20
C LYS A 50 -14.65 7.45 -4.15
N PHE A 51 -13.33 7.51 -4.04
CA PHE A 51 -12.42 6.73 -4.89
C PHE A 51 -12.35 5.27 -4.43
N SER A 52 -12.37 4.34 -5.38
CA SER A 52 -12.27 2.89 -5.11
C SER A 52 -10.95 2.56 -4.42
N ARG A 53 -9.84 3.18 -4.83
CA ARG A 53 -8.51 3.01 -4.22
C ARG A 53 -8.51 3.37 -2.73
N HIS A 54 -9.20 4.44 -2.34
CA HIS A 54 -9.36 4.83 -0.94
C HIS A 54 -10.18 3.80 -0.15
N ARG A 55 -11.32 3.36 -0.68
CA ARG A 55 -12.15 2.33 -0.04
C ARG A 55 -11.42 1.00 0.14
N ALA A 56 -10.55 0.65 -0.80
CA ALA A 56 -9.74 -0.55 -0.75
C ALA A 56 -8.45 -0.38 0.09
N ASN A 57 -8.18 0.80 0.64
CA ASN A 57 -7.00 1.01 1.46
C ASN A 57 -7.20 0.40 2.86
N SER A 58 -6.29 -0.49 3.23
CA SER A 58 -6.28 -1.19 4.51
C SER A 58 -5.08 -0.79 5.39
N THR A 59 -4.35 0.26 5.02
CA THR A 59 -3.32 0.86 5.86
C THR A 59 -3.94 1.26 7.21
N TYR A 60 -3.30 0.81 8.27
CA TYR A 60 -3.86 0.78 9.62
C TYR A 60 -2.80 1.19 10.63
N LEU A 61 -3.23 1.82 11.71
CA LEU A 61 -2.35 2.16 12.82
C LEU A 61 -2.97 1.70 14.12
N ASN A 62 -2.20 0.90 14.84
CA ASN A 62 -2.53 0.53 16.20
C ASN A 62 -2.22 1.71 17.13
N TRP A 63 -3.25 2.46 17.53
CA TRP A 63 -3.08 3.65 18.38
C TRP A 63 -2.50 3.37 19.75
N LYS A 64 -2.67 2.15 20.27
CA LYS A 64 -2.18 1.77 21.59
C LYS A 64 -0.67 1.55 21.59
N THR A 65 -0.15 0.91 20.54
CA THR A 65 1.28 0.57 20.42
C THR A 65 2.06 1.55 19.56
N GLY A 66 1.38 2.34 18.72
CA GLY A 66 2.02 3.24 17.74
C GLY A 66 2.52 2.53 16.47
N GLU A 67 2.23 1.23 16.32
CA GLU A 67 2.64 0.40 15.18
C GLU A 67 1.84 0.72 13.92
N LEU A 68 2.56 1.05 12.85
CA LEU A 68 1.98 1.38 11.55
C LEU A 68 2.03 0.14 10.66
N PHE A 69 0.87 -0.24 10.13
CA PHE A 69 0.70 -1.38 9.27
C PHE A 69 0.27 -0.89 7.88
N TRP A 70 1.10 -1.15 6.89
CA TRP A 70 0.85 -0.78 5.50
C TRP A 70 -0.03 -1.82 4.80
N LYS A 71 -0.96 -1.33 3.99
CA LYS A 71 -1.30 -2.07 2.76
C LYS A 71 -0.10 -1.91 1.82
N ILE A 72 0.29 -2.96 1.12
CA ILE A 72 1.36 -2.89 0.11
C ILE A 72 0.84 -3.51 -1.17
N GLN A 73 1.04 -2.82 -2.30
CA GLN A 73 0.81 -3.40 -3.61
C GLN A 73 2.16 -3.81 -4.21
N TRP A 74 2.25 -5.05 -4.66
CA TRP A 74 3.41 -5.59 -5.36
C TRP A 74 3.07 -5.77 -6.83
N VAL A 75 3.91 -5.24 -7.71
CA VAL A 75 3.76 -5.32 -9.16
C VAL A 75 4.94 -6.10 -9.73
N PHE A 76 4.66 -7.02 -10.65
CA PHE A 76 5.62 -7.90 -11.33
C PHE A 76 5.54 -7.66 -12.84
N PRO A 77 6.29 -6.67 -13.37
CA PRO A 77 6.21 -6.27 -14.77
C PRO A 77 6.49 -7.41 -15.75
N GLU A 78 7.52 -8.21 -15.48
CA GLU A 78 7.97 -9.34 -16.29
C GLU A 78 7.02 -10.55 -16.24
N ALA A 79 6.11 -10.61 -15.27
CA ALA A 79 5.03 -11.61 -15.21
C ALA A 79 3.71 -11.05 -15.74
N ASN A 80 3.71 -10.46 -16.94
CA ASN A 80 2.54 -9.83 -17.57
C ASN A 80 1.90 -8.75 -16.66
N SER A 81 2.73 -7.94 -15.99
CA SER A 81 2.26 -6.93 -15.03
C SER A 81 1.35 -7.49 -13.92
N TYR A 82 1.58 -8.75 -13.51
CA TYR A 82 0.83 -9.37 -12.44
C TYR A 82 0.95 -8.54 -11.15
N THR A 83 -0.16 -8.40 -10.44
CA THR A 83 -0.27 -7.54 -9.27
C THR A 83 -0.92 -8.31 -8.12
N VAL A 84 -0.33 -8.17 -6.94
CA VAL A 84 -0.85 -8.73 -5.68
C VAL A 84 -0.79 -7.67 -4.60
N THR A 85 -1.48 -7.92 -3.50
CA THR A 85 -1.56 -6.95 -2.41
C THR A 85 -1.46 -7.66 -1.08
N ASP A 86 -0.62 -7.13 -0.22
CA ASP A 86 -0.57 -7.48 1.18
C ASP A 86 -1.32 -6.47 2.02
N SER A 87 -2.02 -6.99 3.03
CA SER A 87 -2.64 -6.19 4.06
C SER A 87 -1.90 -6.39 5.37
N ARG A 88 -1.82 -5.32 6.16
CA ARG A 88 -1.23 -5.33 7.51
C ARG A 88 0.26 -5.68 7.57
N VAL A 89 1.07 -5.17 6.66
CA VAL A 89 2.53 -5.31 6.72
C VAL A 89 3.10 -4.29 7.69
N LEU A 90 3.76 -4.74 8.75
CA LEU A 90 4.34 -3.84 9.76
C LEU A 90 5.47 -3.00 9.15
N ASP A 91 5.51 -1.70 9.45
CA ASP A 91 6.48 -0.78 8.85
C ASP A 91 7.94 -1.06 9.25
N SER A 92 8.15 -1.75 10.37
CA SER A 92 9.47 -2.20 10.83
C SER A 92 9.99 -3.46 10.13
N HIS A 93 9.17 -4.16 9.33
CA HIS A 93 9.67 -5.26 8.51
C HIS A 93 10.61 -4.75 7.42
N THR A 94 11.64 -5.54 7.09
CA THR A 94 12.47 -5.29 5.91
C THR A 94 11.70 -5.58 4.63
N LEU A 95 12.08 -4.93 3.53
CA LEU A 95 11.48 -5.21 2.22
C LEU A 95 11.71 -6.67 1.79
N ALA A 96 12.88 -7.24 2.11
CA ALA A 96 13.18 -8.65 1.87
C ALA A 96 12.22 -9.58 2.64
N MET A 97 11.94 -9.28 3.91
CA MET A 97 10.98 -10.05 4.71
C MET A 97 9.56 -9.95 4.13
N ALA A 98 9.14 -8.74 3.76
CA ALA A 98 7.78 -8.50 3.25
C ALA A 98 7.53 -9.13 1.88
N SER A 99 8.55 -9.20 1.02
CA SER A 99 8.44 -9.76 -0.34
C SER A 99 8.82 -11.24 -0.45
N LYS A 100 9.30 -11.87 0.64
CA LYS A 100 9.92 -13.21 0.65
C LYS A 100 9.09 -14.28 -0.04
N LYS A 101 7.78 -14.32 0.21
CA LYS A 101 6.82 -15.28 -0.35
C LYS A 101 6.58 -15.17 -1.87
N TYR A 102 6.96 -14.04 -2.46
CA TYR A 102 6.86 -13.82 -3.91
C TYR A 102 8.16 -14.09 -4.63
N ILE A 103 9.29 -13.98 -3.92
CA ILE A 103 10.62 -14.20 -4.49
C ILE A 103 11.05 -15.66 -4.32
N SER A 104 10.73 -16.28 -3.18
CA SER A 104 11.18 -17.64 -2.86
C SER A 104 10.08 -18.66 -3.16
N LYS A 105 10.35 -19.61 -4.07
CA LYS A 105 9.41 -20.67 -4.45
C LYS A 105 8.96 -21.52 -3.26
N GLU A 106 9.87 -21.81 -2.32
CA GLU A 106 9.63 -22.67 -1.15
C GLU A 106 8.59 -22.10 -0.18
N GLU A 107 8.45 -20.78 -0.12
CA GLU A 107 7.50 -20.13 0.80
C GLU A 107 6.16 -19.82 0.13
N ASN A 108 6.02 -20.12 -1.16
CA ASN A 108 4.81 -19.89 -1.90
C ASN A 108 3.93 -21.14 -1.88
N SER A 109 2.86 -21.11 -1.08
CA SER A 109 1.88 -22.20 -0.99
C SER A 109 0.87 -22.21 -2.13
N ASP A 110 0.84 -21.18 -2.99
CA ASP A 110 -0.10 -21.05 -4.11
C ASP A 110 0.61 -21.41 -5.42
N GLU A 111 0.29 -22.58 -5.95
CA GLU A 111 0.87 -23.11 -7.20
C GLU A 111 0.60 -22.19 -8.40
N VAL A 112 -0.58 -21.55 -8.46
CA VAL A 112 -0.96 -20.66 -9.56
C VAL A 112 -0.13 -19.39 -9.51
N MET A 113 0.06 -18.83 -8.32
CA MET A 113 0.94 -17.67 -8.13
C MET A 113 2.41 -18.04 -8.43
N SER A 114 2.86 -19.20 -7.95
CA SER A 114 4.22 -19.70 -8.18
C SER A 114 4.52 -19.89 -9.67
N ALA A 115 3.56 -20.41 -10.44
CA ALA A 115 3.68 -20.54 -11.89
C ALA A 115 3.80 -19.18 -12.59
N LYS A 116 2.99 -18.18 -12.18
CA LYS A 116 3.07 -16.81 -12.72
C LYS A 116 4.39 -16.12 -12.40
N LEU A 117 4.95 -16.37 -11.22
CA LEU A 117 6.20 -15.77 -10.74
C LEU A 117 7.44 -16.62 -11.06
N SER A 118 7.30 -17.66 -11.88
CA SER A 118 8.37 -18.60 -12.23
C SER A 118 9.66 -17.92 -12.71
N VAL A 119 9.54 -16.86 -13.52
CA VAL A 119 10.68 -16.05 -13.99
C VAL A 119 11.50 -15.50 -12.81
N TYR A 120 10.85 -14.99 -11.77
CA TYR A 120 11.53 -14.45 -10.58
C TYR A 120 12.09 -15.56 -9.69
N HIS A 121 11.47 -16.74 -9.68
CA HIS A 121 11.95 -17.90 -8.91
C HIS A 121 13.18 -18.57 -9.55
N CYS A 122 13.37 -18.43 -10.86
CA CYS A 122 14.54 -18.97 -11.57
C CYS A 122 15.79 -18.10 -11.45
N VAL A 123 15.66 -16.89 -10.90
CA VAL A 123 16.74 -15.90 -10.85
C VAL A 123 17.30 -15.80 -9.43
N GLU A 124 18.62 -15.65 -9.31
CA GLU A 124 19.26 -15.41 -8.03
C GLU A 124 18.75 -14.12 -7.39
N LYS A 125 18.56 -14.11 -6.07
CA LYS A 125 18.05 -12.92 -5.33
C LYS A 125 18.84 -11.64 -5.61
N LYS A 126 20.16 -11.75 -5.86
CA LYS A 126 21.04 -10.61 -6.17
C LYS A 126 20.69 -9.92 -7.49
N ASN A 127 20.03 -10.65 -8.40
CA ASN A 127 19.60 -10.17 -9.71
C ASN A 127 18.15 -9.68 -9.67
N LEU A 128 17.53 -9.58 -8.50
CA LEU A 128 16.24 -8.93 -8.32
C LEU A 128 16.44 -7.53 -7.74
N LYS A 129 15.57 -6.60 -8.13
CA LYS A 129 15.48 -5.27 -7.53
C LYS A 129 14.05 -4.98 -7.13
N ILE A 130 13.91 -4.23 -6.05
CA ILE A 130 12.64 -3.65 -5.63
C ILE A 130 12.77 -2.15 -5.81
N ILE A 131 11.82 -1.55 -6.50
CA ILE A 131 11.74 -0.09 -6.66
C ILE A 131 10.36 0.39 -6.22
N LEU A 132 10.29 1.58 -5.65
CA LEU A 132 9.04 2.19 -5.18
C LEU A 132 8.49 3.12 -6.26
N LYS A 133 7.22 2.99 -6.62
CA LYS A 133 6.59 3.94 -7.53
C LYS A 133 6.57 5.34 -6.91
N ALA A 134 7.12 6.33 -7.61
CA ALA A 134 7.02 7.72 -7.21
C ALA A 134 5.65 8.25 -7.64
N GLU A 135 4.84 8.67 -6.67
CA GLU A 135 3.53 9.27 -6.94
C GLU A 135 3.61 10.79 -6.84
N GLN A 136 2.70 11.48 -7.54
CA GLN A 136 2.65 12.95 -7.64
C GLN A 136 3.88 13.61 -8.30
N VAL A 137 4.64 12.84 -9.07
CA VAL A 137 5.70 13.34 -9.96
C VAL A 137 5.22 13.28 -11.41
N THR A 138 5.78 14.13 -12.26
CA THR A 138 5.48 14.11 -13.70
C THR A 138 6.13 12.90 -14.35
N GLY A 139 5.32 12.10 -15.06
CA GLY A 139 5.78 10.87 -15.72
C GLY A 139 5.71 9.63 -14.83
N CYS A 140 6.27 8.53 -15.32
CA CYS A 140 6.35 7.26 -14.60
C CYS A 140 7.75 7.10 -13.99
N LYS A 141 7.93 7.64 -12.79
CA LYS A 141 9.21 7.57 -12.08
C LYS A 141 9.15 6.69 -10.85
N PHE A 142 10.32 6.31 -10.36
CA PHE A 142 10.48 5.40 -9.24
C PHE A 142 11.56 5.90 -8.28
N TYR A 143 11.48 5.51 -7.02
CA TYR A 143 12.57 5.65 -6.06
C TYR A 143 13.29 4.32 -5.93
N ASP A 144 14.62 4.38 -5.87
CA ASP A 144 15.42 3.21 -5.53
C ASP A 144 15.15 2.78 -4.08
N THR A 145 15.31 1.49 -3.81
CA THR A 145 15.07 0.93 -2.48
C THR A 145 16.12 -0.11 -2.10
N GLU A 146 16.27 -0.31 -0.80
CA GLU A 146 17.21 -1.27 -0.22
C GLU A 146 16.43 -2.40 0.45
N MET A 147 16.61 -3.63 -0.05
CA MET A 147 15.85 -4.80 0.39
C MET A 147 16.08 -5.14 1.87
N ASP A 148 17.31 -4.94 2.36
CA ASP A 148 17.71 -5.24 3.74
C ASP A 148 17.22 -4.19 4.74
N ASN A 149 16.75 -3.05 4.23
CA ASN A 149 16.22 -1.98 5.05
C ASN A 149 14.71 -2.10 5.28
N THR A 150 14.25 -1.48 6.37
CA THR A 150 12.83 -1.49 6.74
C THR A 150 11.96 -0.76 5.72
N ILE A 151 10.68 -1.10 5.66
CA ILE A 151 9.71 -0.34 4.88
C ILE A 151 9.72 1.13 5.33
N SER A 152 9.71 1.37 6.65
CA SER A 152 9.78 2.73 7.20
C SER A 152 10.98 3.53 6.68
N TYR A 153 12.15 2.90 6.62
CA TYR A 153 13.37 3.52 6.07
C TYR A 153 13.22 3.85 4.59
N ASN A 154 12.79 2.88 3.78
CA ASN A 154 12.66 3.06 2.32
C ASN A 154 11.61 4.10 1.93
N LEU A 155 10.55 4.27 2.74
CA LEU A 155 9.51 5.28 2.49
C LEU A 155 9.89 6.67 3.01
N ARG A 156 10.99 6.81 3.78
CA ARG A 156 11.37 8.07 4.42
C ARG A 156 11.70 9.15 3.38
N GLY A 157 11.18 10.34 3.61
CA GLY A 157 11.32 11.49 2.72
C GLY A 157 10.47 11.40 1.45
N LYS A 158 9.62 10.38 1.31
CA LYS A 158 8.81 10.15 0.11
C LYS A 158 7.34 10.50 0.32
N ILE A 159 6.66 10.77 -0.79
CA ILE A 159 5.20 10.95 -0.84
C ILE A 159 4.57 9.60 -1.17
N ILE A 160 3.62 9.17 -0.33
CA ILE A 160 2.87 7.93 -0.51
C ILE A 160 1.40 8.28 -0.62
N LEU A 161 0.76 7.93 -1.73
CA LEU A 161 -0.67 8.14 -1.92
C LEU A 161 -1.43 6.85 -1.56
N GLU A 162 -2.20 6.89 -0.49
CA GLU A 162 -2.93 5.76 0.11
C GLU A 162 -2.03 4.67 0.71
N HIS A 163 -1.17 4.06 -0.11
CA HIS A 163 -0.29 2.95 0.24
C HIS A 163 0.86 2.84 -0.77
N PRO A 164 2.03 2.33 -0.34
CA PRO A 164 3.17 2.13 -1.25
C PRO A 164 2.86 1.07 -2.31
N ILE A 165 3.40 1.32 -3.52
CA ILE A 165 3.35 0.40 -4.65
C ILE A 165 4.81 0.08 -5.00
N PHE A 166 5.23 -1.15 -4.73
CA PHE A 166 6.55 -1.63 -5.07
C PHE A 166 6.51 -2.46 -6.34
N TYR A 167 7.54 -2.31 -7.15
CA TYR A 167 7.77 -3.10 -8.35
C TYR A 167 8.94 -4.03 -8.06
N ILE A 168 8.72 -5.32 -8.26
CA ILE A 168 9.77 -6.33 -8.21
C ILE A 168 10.16 -6.62 -9.64
N ILE A 169 11.41 -6.29 -9.99
CA ILE A 169 11.93 -6.34 -11.35
C ILE A 169 13.20 -7.17 -11.41
N LEU A 170 13.55 -7.61 -12.61
CA LEU A 170 14.88 -8.16 -12.87
C LEU A 170 15.89 -7.01 -12.97
N SER A 171 17.08 -7.20 -12.41
CA SER A 171 18.12 -6.16 -12.36
C SER A 171 18.57 -5.73 -13.75
N GLU A 172 18.54 -6.63 -14.72
CA GLU A 172 18.82 -6.33 -16.13
C GLU A 172 17.82 -5.34 -16.75
N ASN A 173 16.59 -5.29 -16.22
CA ASN A 173 15.55 -4.38 -16.71
C ASN A 173 15.57 -3.03 -15.99
N MET A 174 16.49 -2.81 -15.05
CA MET A 174 16.56 -1.57 -14.26
C MET A 174 16.70 -0.32 -15.14
N GLU A 175 17.39 -0.42 -16.28
CA GLU A 175 17.60 0.68 -17.22
C GLU A 175 16.29 1.17 -17.88
N ASN A 176 15.23 0.36 -17.87
CA ASN A 176 13.92 0.73 -18.38
C ASN A 176 13.12 1.62 -17.42
N TYR A 177 13.63 1.87 -16.21
CA TYR A 177 12.93 2.64 -15.17
C TYR A 177 13.65 3.95 -14.86
N GLU A 178 12.92 5.05 -14.95
CA GLU A 178 13.44 6.36 -14.54
C GLU A 178 13.44 6.47 -13.01
N ILE A 179 14.65 6.57 -12.43
CA ILE A 179 14.82 6.75 -10.99
C ILE A 179 14.87 8.24 -10.64
N GLU A 180 13.93 8.67 -9.81
CA GLU A 180 13.88 10.01 -9.24
C GLU A 180 14.97 10.15 -8.17
N ARG A 181 15.92 11.06 -8.42
CA ARG A 181 16.99 11.39 -7.46
C ARG A 181 16.37 12.28 -6.37
N THR A 182 16.25 11.76 -5.16
CA THR A 182 15.75 12.50 -3.97
C THR A 182 16.90 12.98 -3.10
#